data_AF-T0H9A8-F1
#
_entry.id   AF-T0H9A8-F1
#
_cell.length_a   1.000
_cell.length_b   1.000
_cell.length_c   1.000
_cell.angle_alpha   90.00
_cell.angle_beta   90.00
_cell.angle_gamma   90.00
#
_symmetry.space_group_name_H-M   'P 1'
#
loop_
_entity.id
_entity.type
_entity.pdbx_description
1 polymer ?
#
loop_
_entity_poly.entity_id
_entity_poly.type
_entity_poly.pdbx_seq_one_letter_code
_entity_poly.pdbx_strand_id
1 'polypeptide(L)'
;MKMTIDKKLGQILCVVHDIGKIYIPEELYEPGHLHEKFGKEFLSSWGIDSSIYTICETHGEWRNYSPSLEESLAILSDRLWRGARDSELEEMIAHLLCEKTNQSFWDIYLFLNSIFEKIATQGTIQIQQDALLHKIKREHL
;
A
#
# COMPACT_ATOMS: atom_id res chain seq x y z
N MET A 1 21.37 16.01 -7.61
CA MET A 1 20.41 15.29 -8.46
C MET A 1 19.00 15.72 -8.03
N LYS A 2 18.12 16.14 -8.94
CA LYS A 2 16.75 16.54 -8.56
C LYS A 2 15.95 15.26 -8.33
N MET A 3 15.54 15.00 -7.08
CA MET A 3 14.68 13.87 -6.76
C MET A 3 13.39 14.00 -7.56
N THR A 4 13.10 13.01 -8.39
CA THR A 4 11.84 12.94 -9.14
C THR A 4 11.14 11.68 -8.65
N ILE A 5 10.19 11.87 -7.74
CA ILE A 5 9.21 10.83 -7.41
C ILE A 5 8.13 10.92 -8.47
N ASP A 6 7.83 9.82 -9.13
CA ASP A 6 6.68 9.78 -10.03
C ASP A 6 5.40 9.64 -9.21
N LYS A 7 4.88 10.79 -8.77
CA LYS A 7 3.62 10.87 -8.03
C LYS A 7 2.47 10.18 -8.77
N LYS A 8 2.44 10.27 -10.10
CA LYS A 8 1.33 9.72 -10.89
C LYS A 8 1.41 8.20 -10.89
N LEU A 9 2.61 7.64 -11.05
CA LEU A 9 2.82 6.20 -10.92
C LEU A 9 2.41 5.71 -9.53
N GLY A 10 2.90 6.32 -8.45
CA GLY A 10 2.52 5.93 -7.08
C GLY A 10 1.00 5.95 -6.85
N GLN A 11 0.29 6.96 -7.37
CA GLN A 11 -1.17 7.02 -7.29
C GLN A 11 -1.86 5.91 -8.08
N ILE A 12 -1.35 5.58 -9.27
CA ILE A 12 -1.88 4.46 -10.07
C ILE A 12 -1.70 3.15 -9.30
N LEU A 13 -0.50 2.91 -8.75
CA LEU A 13 -0.20 1.70 -7.97
C LEU A 13 -1.14 1.55 -6.76
N CYS A 14 -1.41 2.62 -6.01
CA CYS A 14 -2.39 2.60 -4.93
C CYS A 14 -3.79 2.19 -5.40
N VAL A 15 -4.22 2.64 -6.58
CA VAL A 15 -5.56 2.33 -7.10
C VAL A 15 -5.66 0.90 -7.58
N VAL A 16 -4.60 0.35 -8.18
CA VAL A 16 -4.68 -0.93 -8.89
C VAL A 16 -4.20 -2.12 -8.06
N HIS A 17 -3.51 -1.93 -6.92
CA HIS A 17 -2.94 -3.05 -6.15
C HIS A 17 -3.97 -4.12 -5.81
N ASP A 18 -5.19 -3.70 -5.46
CA ASP A 18 -6.30 -4.56 -5.05
C ASP A 18 -7.32 -4.83 -6.18
N ILE A 19 -7.02 -4.48 -7.44
CA ILE A 19 -8.01 -4.53 -8.55
C ILE A 19 -8.61 -5.92 -8.78
N GLY A 20 -7.90 -6.99 -8.40
CA GLY A 20 -8.40 -8.36 -8.48
C GLY A 20 -9.62 -8.64 -7.59
N LYS A 21 -9.90 -7.80 -6.58
CA LYS A 21 -11.11 -7.90 -5.76
C LYS A 21 -12.40 -7.63 -6.54
N ILE A 22 -12.31 -7.08 -7.75
CA ILE A 22 -13.45 -7.02 -8.69
C ILE A 22 -13.92 -8.44 -9.07
N TYR A 23 -13.00 -9.41 -9.12
CA TYR A 23 -13.28 -10.81 -9.44
C TYR A 23 -13.46 -11.69 -8.21
N ILE A 24 -12.84 -11.32 -7.08
CA ILE A 24 -12.92 -12.02 -5.79
C ILE A 24 -13.53 -11.08 -4.74
N PRO A 25 -14.83 -10.74 -4.83
CA PRO A 25 -15.46 -9.77 -3.93
C PRO A 25 -15.54 -10.24 -2.48
N GLU A 26 -15.43 -11.55 -2.22
CA GLU A 26 -15.40 -12.11 -0.86
C GLU A 26 -14.19 -11.59 -0.07
N GLU A 27 -13.06 -11.35 -0.74
CA GLU A 27 -11.82 -10.85 -0.13
C GLU A 27 -11.86 -9.35 0.23
N LEU A 28 -13.00 -8.67 0.01
CA LEU A 28 -13.26 -7.36 0.60
C LEU A 28 -13.55 -7.44 2.09
N TYR A 29 -14.06 -8.58 2.56
CA TYR A 29 -14.54 -8.76 3.93
C TYR A 29 -13.84 -9.90 4.66
N GLU A 30 -13.38 -10.90 3.91
CA GLU A 30 -12.71 -12.08 4.45
C GLU A 30 -11.23 -12.09 4.06
N PRO A 31 -10.34 -12.69 4.88
CA PRO A 31 -8.94 -12.87 4.50
C PRO A 31 -8.79 -13.72 3.22
N GLY A 32 -7.83 -13.36 2.37
CA GLY A 32 -7.49 -14.11 1.17
C GLY A 32 -6.40 -13.43 0.36
N HIS A 33 -5.97 -14.09 -0.71
CA HIS A 33 -4.87 -13.66 -1.60
C HIS A 33 -5.12 -14.03 -3.07
N LEU A 34 -6.32 -14.50 -3.42
CA LEU A 34 -6.64 -14.83 -4.81
C LEU A 34 -6.71 -13.56 -5.68
N HIS A 35 -7.14 -12.43 -5.11
CA HIS A 35 -7.17 -11.14 -5.82
C HIS A 35 -5.80 -10.75 -6.38
N GLU A 36 -4.71 -11.14 -5.74
CA GLU A 36 -3.35 -10.79 -6.17
C GLU A 36 -3.06 -11.34 -7.58
N LYS A 37 -3.28 -12.66 -7.74
CA LYS A 37 -3.09 -13.35 -9.02
C LYS A 37 -4.07 -12.85 -10.08
N PHE A 38 -5.35 -12.73 -9.73
CA PHE A 38 -6.39 -12.30 -10.68
C PHE A 38 -6.17 -10.85 -11.14
N GLY A 39 -5.73 -9.95 -10.24
CA GLY A 39 -5.43 -8.56 -10.59
C GLY A 39 -4.27 -8.43 -11.57
N LYS A 40 -3.19 -9.19 -11.33
CA LYS A 40 -2.04 -9.27 -12.23
C LYS A 40 -2.41 -9.81 -13.61
N GLU A 41 -3.13 -10.93 -13.66
CA GLU A 41 -3.59 -11.54 -14.91
C GLU A 41 -4.53 -10.60 -15.68
N PHE A 42 -5.46 -9.94 -14.98
CA PHE A 42 -6.38 -8.98 -15.57
C PHE A 42 -5.64 -7.83 -16.24
N LEU A 43 -4.78 -7.11 -15.53
CA LEU A 43 -4.05 -5.97 -16.08
C LEU A 43 -3.09 -6.39 -17.21
N SER A 44 -2.38 -7.51 -17.05
CA SER A 44 -1.48 -8.03 -18.08
C SER A 44 -2.23 -8.39 -19.35
N SER A 45 -3.42 -9.00 -19.26
CA SER A 45 -4.26 -9.33 -20.43
C SER A 45 -4.76 -8.10 -21.19
N TRP A 46 -4.81 -6.93 -20.52
CA TRP A 46 -5.14 -5.64 -21.14
C TRP A 46 -3.92 -4.92 -21.73
N GLY A 47 -2.74 -5.55 -21.71
CA GLY A 47 -1.51 -4.97 -22.25
C GLY A 47 -0.94 -3.85 -21.39
N ILE A 48 -1.33 -3.76 -20.11
CA ILE A 48 -0.73 -2.84 -19.15
C ILE A 48 0.71 -3.27 -18.87
N ASP A 49 1.61 -2.29 -18.73
CA ASP A 49 3.03 -2.53 -18.49
C ASP A 49 3.29 -3.19 -17.12
N SER A 50 4.34 -4.00 -17.04
CA SER A 50 4.75 -4.67 -15.80
C SER A 50 5.04 -3.71 -14.66
N SER A 51 5.51 -2.49 -14.95
CA SER A 51 5.72 -1.45 -13.94
C SER A 51 4.45 -1.06 -13.17
N ILE A 52 3.27 -1.42 -13.67
CA ILE A 52 1.98 -1.18 -13.01
C ILE A 52 1.40 -2.47 -12.45
N TYR A 53 1.35 -3.56 -13.21
CA TYR A 53 0.59 -4.74 -12.78
C TYR A 53 1.30 -5.60 -11.73
N THR A 54 2.63 -5.51 -11.58
CA THR A 54 3.36 -6.37 -10.63
C THR A 54 2.93 -6.09 -9.19
N ILE A 55 2.53 -4.85 -8.89
CA ILE A 55 2.06 -4.44 -7.56
C ILE A 55 0.91 -5.29 -7.04
N CYS A 56 0.07 -5.83 -7.92
CA CYS A 56 -1.04 -6.70 -7.52
C CYS A 56 -0.56 -7.95 -6.78
N GLU A 57 0.65 -8.44 -7.07
CA GLU A 57 1.24 -9.60 -6.40
C GLU A 57 2.31 -9.20 -5.38
N THR A 58 3.09 -8.16 -5.67
CA THR A 58 4.22 -7.80 -4.81
C THR A 58 3.80 -7.12 -3.52
N HIS A 59 2.59 -6.54 -3.41
CA HIS A 59 2.21 -5.81 -2.20
C HIS A 59 1.99 -6.71 -0.97
N GLY A 60 1.41 -7.91 -1.16
CA GLY A 60 1.22 -8.90 -0.09
C GLY A 60 2.55 -9.52 0.39
N GLU A 61 3.44 -9.80 -0.55
CA GLU A 61 4.70 -10.52 -0.33
C GLU A 61 5.95 -9.64 -0.52
N TRP A 62 5.84 -8.34 -0.24
CA TRP A 62 6.85 -7.34 -0.63
C TRP A 62 8.29 -7.64 -0.15
N ARG A 63 8.43 -8.40 0.95
CA ARG A 63 9.72 -8.85 1.50
C ARG A 63 10.51 -9.76 0.56
N ASN A 64 9.81 -10.45 -0.34
CA ASN A 64 10.42 -11.30 -1.37
C ASN A 64 10.86 -10.50 -2.61
N TYR A 65 10.64 -9.19 -2.61
CA TYR A 65 10.89 -8.30 -3.72
C TYR A 65 11.75 -7.10 -3.32
N SER A 66 12.22 -6.34 -4.30
CA SER A 66 12.89 -5.06 -4.11
C SER A 66 12.06 -3.96 -4.78
N PRO A 67 10.94 -3.55 -4.15
CA PRO A 67 10.03 -2.59 -4.77
C PRO A 67 10.73 -1.25 -4.99
N SER A 68 10.34 -0.56 -6.05
CA SER A 68 10.70 0.84 -6.29
C SER A 68 10.17 1.74 -5.17
N LEU A 69 10.61 3.00 -5.12
CA LEU A 69 10.11 3.94 -4.11
C LEU A 69 8.60 4.16 -4.25
N GLU A 70 8.09 4.24 -5.48
CA GLU A 70 6.67 4.38 -5.80
C GLU A 70 5.86 3.17 -5.35
N GLU A 71 6.34 1.95 -5.62
CA GLU A 71 5.71 0.70 -5.13
C GLU A 71 5.73 0.64 -3.60
N SER A 72 6.87 0.95 -2.98
CA SER A 72 7.02 0.94 -1.53
C SER A 72 6.05 1.91 -0.84
N LEU A 73 5.89 3.11 -1.40
CA LEU A 73 4.92 4.09 -0.91
C LEU A 73 3.48 3.62 -1.07
N ALA A 74 3.14 2.92 -2.15
CA ALA A 74 1.82 2.33 -2.34
C ALA A 74 1.54 1.22 -1.31
N ILE A 75 2.48 0.30 -1.12
CA ILE A 75 2.40 -0.79 -0.13
C ILE A 75 2.30 -0.25 1.29
N LEU A 76 3.08 0.79 1.62
CA LEU A 76 3.02 1.42 2.93
C LEU A 76 1.69 2.15 3.13
N SER A 77 1.19 2.85 2.11
CA SER A 77 -0.09 3.56 2.18
C SER A 77 -1.24 2.61 2.51
N ASP A 78 -1.24 1.43 1.90
CA ASP A 78 -2.21 0.36 2.15
C ASP A 78 -2.21 -0.11 3.62
N ARG A 79 -1.02 -0.27 4.20
CA ARG A 79 -0.85 -0.62 5.63
C ARG A 79 -1.30 0.49 6.56
N LEU A 80 -0.83 1.72 6.31
CA LEU A 80 -1.13 2.88 7.15
C LEU A 80 -2.62 3.23 7.10
N TRP A 81 -3.28 3.11 5.94
CA TRP A 81 -4.72 3.33 5.83
C TRP A 81 -5.53 2.35 6.70
N ARG A 82 -5.00 1.16 6.95
CA ARG A 82 -5.57 0.19 7.89
C ARG A 82 -5.10 0.36 9.34
N GLY A 83 -4.38 1.43 9.64
CA GLY A 83 -3.81 1.67 10.96
C GLY A 83 -2.65 0.75 11.33
N ALA A 84 -2.11 -0.01 10.37
CA ALA A 84 -0.96 -0.87 10.60
C ALA A 84 0.35 -0.15 10.28
N ARG A 85 1.35 -0.35 11.14
CA ARG A 85 2.74 0.08 10.93
C ARG A 85 3.58 -1.11 10.46
N ASP A 86 4.54 -0.87 9.57
CA ASP A 86 5.54 -1.88 9.16
C ASP A 86 6.92 -1.23 9.18
N SER A 87 7.62 -1.37 10.32
CA SER A 87 8.90 -0.70 10.56
C SER A 87 9.95 -1.05 9.50
N GLU A 88 9.95 -2.29 9.00
CA GLU A 88 10.91 -2.73 7.98
C GLU A 88 10.68 -1.99 6.66
N LEU A 89 9.41 -1.84 6.25
CA LEU A 89 9.04 -1.09 5.05
C LEU A 89 9.33 0.41 5.21
N GLU A 90 9.08 0.96 6.40
CA GLU A 90 9.31 2.36 6.73
C GLU A 90 10.81 2.71 6.73
N GLU A 91 11.65 1.85 7.31
CA GLU A 91 13.11 1.98 7.28
C GLU A 91 13.65 1.86 5.85
N MET A 92 13.14 0.91 5.07
CA MET A 92 13.51 0.75 3.66
C MET A 92 13.20 2.02 2.84
N ILE A 93 12.01 2.61 3.01
CA ILE A 93 11.65 3.88 2.35
C ILE A 93 12.57 5.02 2.79
N ALA A 94 12.92 5.10 4.08
CA ALA A 94 13.86 6.10 4.56
C ALA A 94 15.25 5.95 3.92
N HIS A 95 15.76 4.72 3.80
CA HIS A 95 17.01 4.44 3.09
C HIS A 95 16.96 4.84 1.61
N LEU A 96 15.89 4.47 0.88
CA LEU A 96 15.69 4.86 -0.52
C LEU A 96 15.68 6.39 -0.70
N LEU A 97 15.19 7.13 0.28
CA LEU A 97 15.18 8.59 0.27
C LEU A 97 16.53 9.18 0.65
N CYS A 98 17.29 8.58 1.57
CA CYS A 98 18.67 8.99 1.88
C CYS A 98 19.55 8.98 0.63
N GLU A 99 19.51 7.89 -0.13
CA GLU A 99 20.26 7.73 -1.38
C GLU A 99 19.94 8.84 -2.40
N LYS A 100 18.69 9.35 -2.39
CA LYS A 100 18.22 10.36 -3.34
C LYS A 100 18.43 11.81 -2.87
N THR A 101 18.52 12.05 -1.56
CA THR A 101 18.46 13.40 -0.97
C THR A 101 19.75 13.85 -0.29
N ASN A 102 20.73 12.94 -0.09
CA ASN A 102 21.95 13.21 0.67
C ASN A 102 21.69 13.76 2.09
N GLN A 103 20.53 13.43 2.66
CA GLN A 103 20.18 13.71 4.06
C GLN A 103 20.46 12.48 4.93
N SER A 104 20.62 12.70 6.23
CA SER A 104 20.86 11.60 7.15
C SER A 104 19.61 10.72 7.30
N PHE A 105 19.83 9.44 7.60
CA PHE A 105 18.74 8.49 7.88
C PHE A 105 17.83 8.99 8.98
N TRP A 106 18.40 9.48 10.08
CA TRP A 106 17.61 9.93 11.24
C TRP A 106 16.75 11.14 10.92
N ASP A 107 17.25 12.11 10.14
CA ASP A 107 16.47 13.29 9.75
C ASP A 107 15.26 12.88 8.90
N ILE A 108 15.48 12.02 7.90
CA ILE A 108 14.40 11.52 7.03
C ILE A 108 13.42 10.67 7.83
N TYR A 109 13.93 9.69 8.59
CA TYR A 109 13.10 8.74 9.31
C TYR A 109 12.24 9.43 10.37
N LEU A 110 12.78 10.38 11.15
CA LEU A 110 12.00 11.11 12.14
C LEU A 110 10.90 11.95 11.49
N PHE A 111 11.21 12.61 10.37
CA PHE A 111 10.22 13.36 9.60
C PHE A 111 9.09 12.45 9.09
N LEU A 112 9.44 11.34 8.44
CA LEU A 112 8.47 10.38 7.90
C LEU A 112 7.66 9.68 8.98
N ASN A 113 8.29 9.26 10.09
CA ASN A 113 7.63 8.59 11.20
C ASN A 113 6.49 9.44 11.77
N SER A 114 6.65 10.76 11.85
CA SER A 114 5.57 11.67 12.29
C SER A 114 4.37 11.66 11.34
N ILE A 115 4.61 11.49 10.03
CA ILE A 115 3.57 11.41 9.00
C ILE A 115 2.90 10.03 9.06
N PHE A 116 3.69 8.96 9.15
CA PHE A 116 3.20 7.58 9.22
C PHE A 116 2.32 7.38 10.45
N GLU A 117 2.74 7.87 11.61
CA GLU A 117 1.96 7.81 12.84
C GLU A 117 0.61 8.52 12.71
N LYS A 118 0.61 9.71 12.08
CA LYS A 118 -0.62 10.47 11.85
C LYS A 118 -1.58 9.73 10.93
N ILE A 119 -1.09 9.13 9.84
CA ILE A 119 -1.93 8.37 8.89
C ILE A 119 -2.45 7.09 9.56
N ALA A 120 -1.60 6.33 10.24
CA ALA A 120 -1.99 5.09 10.93
C ALA A 120 -3.02 5.33 12.03
N THR A 121 -2.86 6.39 12.81
CA THR A 121 -3.85 6.76 13.83
C THR A 121 -5.22 7.04 13.19
N GLN A 122 -5.27 7.75 12.07
CA GLN A 122 -6.51 8.01 11.34
C GLN A 122 -7.12 6.73 10.75
N GLY A 123 -6.29 5.86 10.16
CA GLY A 123 -6.73 4.57 9.63
C GLY A 123 -7.34 3.66 10.70
N THR A 124 -6.76 3.65 11.90
CA THR A 124 -7.29 2.89 13.04
C THR A 124 -8.70 3.36 13.41
N ILE A 125 -8.91 4.68 13.47
CA ILE A 125 -10.22 5.27 13.78
C ILE A 125 -11.24 4.88 12.71
N GLN A 126 -10.85 4.94 11.43
CA GLN A 126 -11.72 4.60 10.30
C GLN A 126 -12.18 3.13 10.36
N ILE A 127 -11.25 2.19 10.54
CA ILE A 127 -11.59 0.75 10.63
C ILE A 127 -12.54 0.47 11.80
N GLN A 128 -12.32 1.10 12.95
CA GLN A 128 -13.21 0.95 14.11
C GLN A 128 -14.63 1.44 13.81
N GLN A 129 -14.77 2.55 13.08
CA GLN A 129 -16.06 3.08 12.66
C GLN A 129 -16.75 2.13 11.66
N ASP A 130 -16.02 1.62 10.67
CA ASP A 130 -16.57 0.71 9.67
C ASP A 130 -17.02 -0.62 10.28
N ALA A 131 -16.25 -1.18 11.21
CA ALA A 131 -16.62 -2.38 11.96
C ALA A 131 -17.92 -2.18 12.78
N LEU A 132 -18.06 -1.02 13.43
CA LEU A 132 -19.26 -0.68 14.20
C LEU A 132 -20.49 -0.56 13.28
N LEU A 133 -20.36 0.15 12.16
CA LEU A 133 -21.42 0.29 11.16
C LEU A 133 -21.84 -1.06 10.58
N HIS A 134 -20.87 -1.93 10.29
CA HIS A 134 -21.15 -3.27 9.77
C HIS A 134 -21.92 -4.12 10.79
N LYS A 135 -21.57 -4.04 12.09
CA LYS A 135 -22.28 -4.76 13.15
C LYS A 135 -23.73 -4.29 13.27
N ILE A 136 -23.97 -2.98 13.30
CA ILE A 136 -25.32 -2.39 13.36
C ILE A 136 -26.18 -2.86 12.16
N LYS A 137 -25.61 -2.90 10.95
CA LYS A 137 -26.33 -3.36 9.75
C LYS A 137 -26.71 -4.85 9.81
N ARG A 138 -25.88 -5.71 10.41
CA ARG A 138 -26.19 -7.15 10.56
C ARG A 138 -27.23 -7.42 11.64
N GLU A 139 -27.31 -6.59 12.68
CA GLU A 139 -28.28 -6.76 13.78
C GLU A 139 -29.70 -6.27 13.43
N HIS A 140 -29.85 -5.53 12.33
CA HIS A 140 -31.13 -4.98 11.84
C HIS A 140 -31.62 -5.62 10.53
N LEU A 141 -31.04 -6.76 10.12
CA LEU A 141 -31.49 -7.63 9.03
C LEU A 141 -31.90 -8.99 9.59
#